data_AF-A0A4U5LWI9-F1
#
_entry.id   AF-A0A4U5LWI9-F1
#
_cell.length_a   1.000
_cell.length_b   1.000
_cell.length_c   1.000
_cell.angle_alpha   90.00
_cell.angle_beta   90.00
_cell.angle_gamma   90.00
#
_symmetry.space_group_name_H-M   'P 1'
#
loop_
_entity.id
_entity.type
_entity.pdbx_description
1 polymer ?
#
loop_
_entity_poly.entity_id
_entity_poly.type
_entity_poly.pdbx_seq_one_letter_code
_entity_poly.pdbx_strand_id
1 'polypeptide(L)'
;MKPSERPASSPDLNPCDYRLWVWAWMTKEVYKNGDPANEADLKQRIRAAWSELPNSVVTEWIDEFIPRVCAVINHEGRQIQQYFNHV
;
A
#
# COMPACT_ATOMS: atom_id res chain seq x y z
N MET A 1 -12.83 -2.73 12.53
CA MET A 1 -12.09 -4.00 12.45
C MET A 1 -11.20 -4.10 13.67
N LYS A 2 -11.46 -5.07 14.56
CA LYS A 2 -10.58 -5.37 15.70
C LYS A 2 -9.29 -6.02 15.15
N PRO A 3 -8.14 -5.91 15.84
CA PRO A 3 -6.92 -6.61 15.43
C PRO A 3 -7.13 -8.11 15.23
N SER A 4 -8.05 -8.72 16.00
CA SER A 4 -8.44 -10.13 15.89
C SER A 4 -9.22 -10.50 14.63
N GLU A 5 -9.74 -9.52 13.89
CA GLU A 5 -10.53 -9.72 12.66
C GLU A 5 -9.67 -9.67 11.40
N ARG A 6 -8.38 -9.30 11.52
CA ARG A 6 -7.43 -9.35 10.41
C ARG A 6 -6.72 -10.70 10.41
N PRO A 7 -6.72 -11.45 9.30
CA PRO A 7 -5.98 -12.70 9.25
C PRO A 7 -4.48 -12.42 9.40
N ALA A 8 -3.78 -13.31 10.13
CA ALA A 8 -2.33 -13.23 10.26
C ALA A 8 -1.66 -13.30 8.87
N SER A 9 -0.50 -12.67 8.73
CA SER A 9 0.31 -12.70 7.50
C SER A 9 -0.44 -12.26 6.23
N SER A 10 -1.38 -11.31 6.36
CA SER A 10 -2.18 -10.78 5.24
C SER A 10 -1.83 -9.31 4.93
N PRO A 11 -0.65 -9.02 4.37
CA PRO A 11 -0.33 -7.67 3.86
C PRO A 11 -1.21 -7.30 2.66
N ASP A 12 -1.69 -8.28 1.89
CA ASP A 12 -2.52 -8.09 0.70
C ASP A 12 -3.92 -7.54 0.98
N LEU A 13 -4.32 -7.52 2.26
CA LEU A 13 -5.63 -7.03 2.72
C LEU A 13 -5.51 -5.72 3.52
N ASN A 14 -4.38 -5.04 3.46
CA ASN A 14 -4.21 -3.71 4.05
C ASN A 14 -3.73 -2.70 3.01
N PRO A 15 -4.56 -1.70 2.64
CA PRO A 15 -4.19 -0.70 1.64
C PRO A 15 -2.86 -0.01 1.93
N CYS A 16 -2.55 0.18 3.22
CA CYS A 16 -1.28 0.76 3.64
C CYS A 16 -0.08 -0.13 3.28
N ASP A 17 -0.24 -1.45 3.35
CA ASP A 17 0.81 -2.39 3.00
C ASP A 17 0.88 -2.57 1.47
N TYR A 18 -0.23 -2.90 0.79
CA TYR A 18 -0.18 -3.26 -0.63
C TYR A 18 -0.13 -2.09 -1.63
N ARG A 19 -0.41 -0.83 -1.24
CA ARG A 19 -0.25 0.35 -2.13
C ARG A 19 0.59 1.48 -1.55
N LEU A 20 0.34 1.89 -0.30
CA LEU A 20 0.95 3.10 0.27
C LEU A 20 2.45 2.93 0.54
N TRP A 21 2.85 1.92 1.33
CA TRP A 21 4.23 1.76 1.82
C TRP A 21 5.05 0.70 1.07
N VAL A 22 4.54 -0.53 0.93
CA VAL A 22 5.43 -1.65 0.53
C VAL A 22 5.64 -1.69 -0.99
N TRP A 23 4.73 -1.13 -1.82
CA TRP A 23 4.71 -1.49 -3.24
C TRP A 23 4.63 -0.39 -4.30
N ALA A 24 4.35 0.88 -3.99
CA ALA A 24 4.23 1.84 -5.12
C ALA A 24 4.50 3.29 -4.78
N TRP A 25 3.67 3.91 -3.93
CA TRP A 25 3.54 5.35 -4.02
C TRP A 25 4.56 6.11 -3.18
N MET A 26 4.60 5.83 -1.86
CA MET A 26 5.47 6.59 -0.95
C MET A 26 6.95 6.37 -1.27
N THR A 27 7.36 5.12 -1.51
CA THR A 27 8.75 4.80 -1.88
C THR A 27 9.12 5.44 -3.22
N LYS A 28 8.24 5.42 -4.23
CA LYS A 28 8.53 6.09 -5.50
C LYS A 28 8.67 7.60 -5.32
N GLU A 29 7.77 8.24 -4.57
CA GLU A 29 7.79 9.69 -4.40
C GLU A 29 8.95 10.19 -3.54
N VAL A 30 9.30 9.46 -2.48
CA VAL A 30 10.42 9.82 -1.58
C VAL A 30 11.76 9.69 -2.28
N TYR A 31 11.91 8.67 -3.14
CA TYR A 31 13.16 8.34 -3.81
C TYR A 31 13.22 8.80 -5.28
N LYS A 32 12.20 9.53 -5.78
CA LYS A 32 12.15 10.00 -7.19
C LYS A 32 13.37 10.82 -7.61
N ASN A 33 13.97 11.53 -6.67
CA ASN A 33 15.14 12.40 -6.88
C ASN A 33 16.42 11.79 -6.28
N GLY A 34 16.50 10.46 -6.20
CA GLY A 34 17.62 9.73 -5.59
C GLY A 34 17.50 9.62 -4.07
N ASP A 35 18.54 9.07 -3.45
CA ASP A 35 18.53 8.76 -2.03
C ASP A 35 18.45 10.02 -1.15
N PRO A 36 17.71 9.97 -0.03
CA PRO A 36 17.75 11.02 0.97
C PRO A 36 19.16 11.18 1.55
N ALA A 37 19.62 12.42 1.70
CA ALA A 37 20.97 12.70 2.19
C ALA A 37 21.16 12.36 3.68
N ASN A 38 20.07 12.42 4.46
CA ASN A 38 20.04 12.10 5.88
C ASN A 38 18.59 11.88 6.36
N GLU A 39 18.43 11.55 7.65
CA GLU A 39 17.12 11.29 8.26
C GLU A 39 16.17 12.51 8.19
N ALA A 40 16.68 13.73 8.32
CA ALA A 40 15.85 14.93 8.27
C ALA A 40 15.28 15.17 6.86
N ASP A 41 16.11 14.99 5.83
CA ASP A 41 15.70 15.03 4.42
C ASP A 41 14.65 13.94 4.14
N LEU A 42 14.88 12.70 4.59
CA LEU A 42 13.90 11.61 4.46
C LEU A 42 12.54 11.99 5.07
N LYS A 43 12.53 12.48 6.32
CA LYS A 43 11.29 12.90 7.00
C LYS A 43 10.60 14.04 6.26
N GLN A 44 11.35 15.00 5.71
CA GLN A 44 10.79 16.10 4.94
C GLN A 44 10.14 15.60 3.65
N ARG A 45 10.82 14.72 2.90
CA ARG A 45 10.30 14.12 1.67
C ARG A 45 9.04 13.30 1.91
N ILE A 46 8.99 12.51 3.00
CA ILE A 46 7.78 11.76 3.38
C ILE A 46 6.61 12.70 3.65
N ARG A 47 6.83 13.80 4.37
CA ARG A 47 5.76 14.78 4.66
C ARG A 47 5.27 15.47 3.39
N ALA A 48 6.19 15.86 2.51
CA ALA A 48 5.87 16.48 1.23
C ALA A 48 5.05 15.53 0.35
N ALA A 49 5.51 14.29 0.19
CA ALA A 49 4.77 13.25 -0.52
C ALA A 49 3.38 13.04 0.12
N TRP A 50 3.28 12.87 1.44
CA TRP A 50 1.98 12.73 2.09
C TRP A 50 1.01 13.89 1.81
N SER A 51 1.50 15.14 1.79
CA SER A 51 0.67 16.30 1.49
C SER A 51 0.23 16.39 0.02
N GLU A 52 0.98 15.77 -0.89
CA GLU A 52 0.69 15.73 -2.33
C GLU A 52 -0.18 14.53 -2.73
N LEU A 53 -0.42 13.58 -1.81
CA LEU A 53 -1.19 12.37 -2.08
C LEU A 53 -2.64 12.73 -2.45
N PRO A 54 -3.09 12.46 -3.69
CA PRO A 54 -4.45 12.79 -4.09
C PRO A 54 -5.46 11.86 -3.41
N ASN A 55 -6.57 12.42 -2.93
CA ASN A 55 -7.65 11.62 -2.33
C ASN A 55 -8.22 10.58 -3.29
N SER A 56 -8.26 10.87 -4.61
CA SER A 56 -8.73 9.91 -5.63
C SER A 56 -7.90 8.63 -5.65
N VAL A 57 -6.58 8.75 -5.49
CA VAL A 57 -5.66 7.60 -5.43
C VAL A 57 -5.93 6.75 -4.18
N VAL A 58 -6.21 7.40 -3.05
CA VAL A 58 -6.59 6.70 -1.80
C VAL A 58 -7.92 5.97 -1.97
N THR A 59 -8.90 6.60 -2.63
CA THR A 59 -10.19 5.96 -2.93
C THR A 59 -10.01 4.72 -3.81
N GLU A 60 -9.21 4.80 -4.88
CA GLU A 60 -8.91 3.63 -5.72
C GLU A 60 -8.30 2.48 -4.92
N TRP A 61 -7.39 2.76 -3.99
CA TRP A 61 -6.79 1.73 -3.14
C TRP A 61 -7.77 1.09 -2.18
N ILE A 62 -8.74 1.86 -1.69
CA ILE A 62 -9.84 1.36 -0.86
C ILE A 62 -10.79 0.50 -1.71
N ASP A 63 -11.09 0.92 -2.93
CA ASP A 63 -11.96 0.20 -3.84
C ASP A 63 -11.38 -1.17 -4.24
N GLU A 64 -10.05 -1.29 -4.29
CA GLU A 64 -9.36 -2.58 -4.49
C GLU A 64 -9.53 -3.57 -3.32
N PHE A 65 -9.92 -3.11 -2.13
CA PHE A 65 -10.03 -3.98 -0.96
C PHE A 65 -11.05 -5.10 -1.17
N ILE A 66 -12.23 -4.77 -1.71
CA ILE A 66 -13.30 -5.75 -1.94
C ILE A 66 -12.88 -6.83 -2.96
N PRO A 67 -12.38 -6.48 -4.16
CA PRO A 67 -11.80 -7.45 -5.09
C PRO A 67 -10.72 -8.36 -4.47
N ARG A 68 -9.83 -7.80 -3.63
CA ARG A 68 -8.78 -8.57 -2.95
C ARG A 68 -9.37 -9.57 -1.96
N VAL A 69 -10.36 -9.17 -1.16
CA VAL A 69 -11.07 -10.10 -0.27
C VAL A 69 -11.75 -11.21 -1.07
N CYS A 70 -12.42 -10.89 -2.17
CA CYS A 70 -13.04 -11.89 -3.05
C CYS A 70 -12.00 -12.88 -3.62
N ALA A 71 -10.82 -12.40 -4.02
CA ALA A 71 -9.75 -13.28 -4.49
C ALA A 71 -9.23 -14.21 -3.40
N VAL A 72 -9.08 -13.72 -2.15
CA VAL A 72 -8.68 -14.57 -1.01
C VAL A 72 -9.72 -15.65 -0.77
N ILE A 73 -11.02 -15.33 -0.84
CA ILE A 73 -12.11 -16.30 -0.69
C ILE A 73 -12.07 -17.33 -1.83
N ASN A 74 -11.99 -16.87 -3.08
CA ASN A 74 -11.97 -17.73 -4.26
C ASN A 74 -10.73 -18.63 -4.35
N HIS A 75 -9.68 -18.31 -3.59
CA HIS A 75 -8.44 -19.07 -3.55
C HIS A 75 -8.21 -19.72 -2.19
N GLU A 76 -9.25 -19.87 -1.38
CA GLU A 76 -9.24 -20.62 -0.12
C GLU A 76 -8.13 -20.15 0.84
N GLY A 77 -7.90 -18.83 0.91
CA GLY A 77 -6.90 -18.24 1.80
C GLY A 77 -5.46 -18.22 1.27
N ARG A 78 -5.22 -18.60 0.00
CA ARG A 78 -3.89 -18.51 -0.62
C ARG A 78 -3.48 -17.06 -0.90
N GLN A 79 -2.18 -16.86 -1.18
CA GLN A 79 -1.62 -15.57 -1.58
C GLN A 79 -2.22 -15.10 -2.91
N ILE A 80 -2.55 -13.82 -3.00
CA ILE A 80 -3.27 -13.24 -4.16
C ILE A 80 -2.48 -12.17 -4.91
N GLN A 81 -1.25 -11.86 -4.47
CA GLN A 81 -0.42 -10.80 -5.05
C GLN A 81 -0.33 -10.85 -6.58
N GLN A 82 -0.19 -12.05 -7.14
CA GLN A 82 -0.06 -12.27 -8.59
C GLN A 82 -1.27 -11.78 -9.43
N TYR A 83 -2.42 -11.53 -8.81
CA TYR A 83 -3.64 -11.07 -9.50
C TYR A 83 -3.87 -9.55 -9.40
N PHE A 84 -3.10 -8.85 -8.57
CA PHE A 84 -3.30 -7.41 -8.30
C PHE A 84 -2.02 -6.58 -8.48
N ASN A 85 -0.87 -7.22 -8.32
CA ASN A 85 0.43 -6.60 -8.55
C ASN A 85 0.81 -6.78 -10.02
N HIS A 86 0.03 -6.14 -10.91
CA HIS A 86 0.50 -5.87 -12.26
C HIS A 86 1.45 -4.68 -12.17
N VAL A 87 2.74 -4.99 -12.14
CA VAL A 87 3.79 -4.06 -12.56
C VAL A 87 3.89 -4.16 -14.07
#